data_AF-A0A8S0V7E5-F1
#
_entry.id   AF-A0A8S0V7E5-F1
#
_cell.length_a   1.000
_cell.length_b   1.000
_cell.length_c   1.000
_cell.angle_alpha   90.00
_cell.angle_beta   90.00
_cell.angle_gamma   90.00
#
_symmetry.space_group_name_H-M   'P 1'
#
loop_
_entity.id
_entity.type
_entity.pdbx_description
1 polymer ?
#
loop_
_entity_poly.entity_id
_entity_poly.type
_entity_poly.pdbx_seq_one_letter_code
_entity_poly.pdbx_strand_id
1 'polypeptide(L)'
;MGVLFVHFKVTKHEDAPKRGWKKWNWRSEDDLMLNGAFFTMSGAGASSNYAKASSLSARPSSIIGSITMGAGVLGCKKDKHC
;
A
#
# COMPACT_ATOMS: atom_id res chain seq x y z
N MET A 1 30.84 -12.46 1.07
CA MET A 1 29.46 -12.99 0.87
C MET A 1 28.47 -11.83 0.95
N GLY A 2 27.79 -11.48 -0.14
CA GLY A 2 26.69 -10.51 -0.09
C GLY A 2 25.43 -11.18 0.44
N VAL A 3 24.82 -10.61 1.47
CA VAL A 3 23.53 -11.09 1.99
C VAL A 3 22.47 -10.71 0.95
N LEU A 4 21.90 -11.71 0.28
CA LEU A 4 20.74 -11.50 -0.59
C LEU A 4 19.53 -11.23 0.31
N PHE A 5 19.15 -9.97 0.46
CA PHE A 5 17.93 -9.58 1.15
C PHE A 5 16.72 -9.96 0.29
N VAL A 6 16.19 -11.15 0.49
CA VAL A 6 14.94 -11.57 -0.13
C VAL A 6 13.78 -11.05 0.73
N HIS A 7 13.30 -9.84 0.43
CA HIS A 7 12.19 -9.20 1.15
C HIS A 7 10.85 -9.46 0.44
N PHE A 8 10.20 -10.56 0.80
CA PHE A 8 8.84 -10.89 0.33
C PHE A 8 7.72 -10.23 1.15
N LYS A 9 8.03 -9.79 2.36
CA LYS A 9 7.03 -9.22 3.25
C LYS A 9 6.81 -7.74 2.91
N VAL A 10 5.59 -7.39 2.54
CA VAL A 10 5.18 -6.00 2.22
C VAL A 10 5.12 -5.12 3.47
N THR A 11 4.89 -5.73 4.64
CA THR A 11 4.68 -5.02 5.92
C THR A 11 5.95 -5.00 6.77
N LYS A 12 6.28 -3.84 7.35
CA LYS A 12 7.38 -3.68 8.31
C LYS A 12 6.88 -2.96 9.56
N HIS A 13 7.06 -3.56 10.73
CA HIS A 13 6.66 -2.96 12.02
C HIS A 13 7.92 -2.49 12.74
N GLU A 14 8.23 -1.20 12.61
CA GLU A 14 9.42 -0.59 13.22
C GLU A 14 9.22 -0.38 14.72
N ASP A 15 10.26 -0.69 15.50
CA ASP A 15 10.33 -0.43 16.95
C ASP A 15 9.10 -0.90 17.76
N ALA A 16 8.39 -1.92 17.24
CA ALA A 16 7.12 -2.38 17.79
C ALA A 16 7.22 -3.86 18.19
N PRO A 17 7.04 -4.19 19.49
CA PRO A 17 6.95 -5.58 19.90
C PRO A 17 5.68 -6.22 19.31
N LYS A 18 5.72 -7.54 19.06
CA LYS A 18 4.62 -8.30 18.44
C LYS A 18 3.26 -8.09 19.12
N ARG A 19 3.25 -7.91 20.45
CA ARG A 19 2.03 -7.65 21.22
C ARG A 19 1.42 -6.27 20.95
N GLY A 20 2.25 -5.29 20.60
CA GLY A 20 1.84 -3.94 20.24
C GLY A 20 1.22 -3.94 18.84
N TRP A 21 2.00 -4.28 17.83
CA TRP A 21 1.54 -4.14 16.45
C TRP A 21 0.41 -5.11 16.08
N LYS A 22 0.27 -6.24 16.76
CA LYS A 22 -0.88 -7.16 16.53
C LYS A 22 -2.25 -6.51 16.77
N LYS A 23 -2.31 -5.42 17.53
CA LYS A 23 -3.54 -4.67 17.80
C LYS A 23 -3.81 -3.60 16.74
N TRP A 24 -2.86 -3.30 15.86
CA TRP A 24 -3.06 -2.33 14.79
C TRP A 24 -3.94 -2.92 13.70
N ASN A 25 -4.85 -2.14 13.15
CA ASN A 25 -5.72 -2.60 12.06
C ASN A 25 -5.01 -2.45 10.72
N TRP A 26 -4.08 -3.36 10.41
CA TRP A 26 -3.41 -3.44 9.11
C TRP A 26 -4.13 -4.43 8.21
N ARG A 27 -4.60 -3.95 7.05
CA ARG A 27 -5.48 -4.69 6.14
C ARG A 27 -4.95 -4.63 4.71
N SER A 28 -5.27 -5.66 3.94
CA SER A 28 -5.02 -5.81 2.52
C SER A 28 -6.21 -6.58 1.97
N GLU A 29 -6.89 -6.01 0.98
CA GLU A 29 -8.11 -6.55 0.37
C GLU A 29 -8.00 -6.36 -1.14
N ASP A 30 -8.17 -7.44 -1.91
CA ASP A 30 -8.05 -7.46 -3.37
C ASP A 30 -6.71 -6.92 -3.95
N ASP A 31 -5.66 -6.87 -3.13
CA ASP A 31 -4.31 -6.49 -3.56
C ASP A 31 -3.63 -7.61 -4.35
N LEU A 32 -2.95 -7.24 -5.45
CA LEU A 32 -2.15 -8.16 -6.24
C LEU A 32 -0.73 -8.28 -5.67
N MET A 33 -0.37 -9.49 -5.26
CA MET A 33 0.97 -9.81 -4.76
C MET A 33 1.71 -10.65 -5.81
N LEU A 34 2.79 -10.11 -6.37
CA LEU A 34 3.63 -10.78 -7.37
C LEU A 34 4.96 -11.23 -6.75
N ASN A 35 5.64 -12.18 -7.40
CA ASN A 35 6.98 -12.63 -7.01
C ASN A 35 7.10 -13.10 -5.56
N GLY A 36 6.06 -13.74 -5.02
CA GLY A 36 6.04 -14.26 -3.65
C GLY A 36 5.80 -13.19 -2.57
N ALA A 37 5.44 -11.97 -2.95
CA ALA A 37 5.06 -10.94 -1.99
C ALA A 37 3.88 -11.38 -1.11
N PHE A 38 3.86 -10.96 0.15
CA PHE A 38 2.73 -11.23 1.05
C PHE A 38 2.55 -10.13 2.11
N PHE A 39 1.31 -9.99 2.56
CA PHE A 39 0.91 -9.04 3.60
C PHE A 39 0.66 -9.75 4.94
N THR A 40 1.10 -9.14 6.06
CA THR A 40 0.78 -9.64 7.40
C THR A 40 -0.34 -8.79 8.00
N MET A 41 -1.56 -9.31 7.96
CA MET A 41 -2.74 -8.62 8.52
C MET A 41 -2.74 -8.67 10.06
N SER A 42 -3.34 -7.67 10.69
CA SER A 42 -3.50 -7.61 12.15
C SER A 42 -4.72 -6.78 12.56
N GLY A 43 -5.04 -6.82 13.86
CA GLY A 43 -6.17 -6.09 14.42
C GLY A 43 -7.51 -6.81 14.30
N ALA A 44 -8.60 -6.07 14.51
CA ALA A 44 -9.96 -6.58 14.59
C ALA A 44 -10.72 -6.59 13.25
N GLY A 45 -10.06 -6.19 12.15
CA GLY A 45 -10.69 -6.13 10.82
C GLY A 45 -11.39 -4.79 10.54
N ALA A 46 -12.38 -4.81 9.64
CA ALA A 46 -13.06 -3.62 9.14
C ALA A 46 -13.94 -2.95 10.19
N SER A 47 -13.73 -1.66 10.43
CA SER A 47 -14.76 -0.79 11.02
C SER A 47 -15.61 -0.19 9.89
N SER A 48 -16.93 -0.15 10.06
CA SER A 48 -17.87 0.49 9.12
C SER A 48 -17.64 1.99 8.96
N ASN A 49 -16.83 2.61 9.82
CA ASN A 49 -16.54 4.05 9.81
C ASN A 49 -15.83 4.51 8.53
N TYR A 50 -14.99 3.66 7.93
CA TYR A 50 -14.27 4.01 6.69
C TYR A 50 -15.07 3.75 5.41
N ALA A 51 -16.11 2.92 5.48
CA ALA A 51 -16.97 2.67 4.32
C ALA A 51 -17.74 3.93 3.86
N LYS A 52 -17.99 4.88 4.78
CA LYS A 52 -18.65 6.17 4.47
C LYS A 52 -17.72 7.22 3.88
N ALA A 53 -16.39 7.05 4.00
CA ALA A 53 -15.40 8.04 3.56
C ALA A 53 -14.97 7.87 2.09
N SER A 54 -15.33 6.77 1.44
CA SER A 54 -14.94 6.47 0.07
C SER A 54 -16.07 6.81 -0.91
N SER A 55 -15.91 7.88 -1.70
CA SER A 55 -16.87 8.23 -2.78
C SER A 55 -16.74 7.34 -4.02
N LEU A 56 -15.70 6.51 -4.08
CA LEU A 56 -15.40 5.60 -5.19
C LEU A 56 -15.01 4.24 -4.63
N SER A 57 -15.44 3.16 -5.31
CA SER A 57 -14.93 1.82 -5.02
C SER A 57 -13.44 1.74 -5.36
N ALA A 58 -12.72 0.88 -4.62
CA ALA A 58 -11.34 0.54 -4.96
C ALA A 58 -11.28 0.02 -6.41
N ARG A 59 -10.29 0.50 -7.17
CA ARG A 59 -10.06 0.08 -8.55
C ARG A 59 -9.18 -1.18 -8.56
N PRO A 60 -9.35 -2.08 -9.55
CA PRO A 60 -8.54 -3.29 -9.62
C PRO A 60 -7.06 -2.94 -9.80
N SER A 61 -6.19 -3.72 -9.17
CA SER A 61 -4.72 -3.56 -9.26
C SER A 61 -4.18 -3.67 -10.70
N SER A 62 -4.92 -4.28 -11.62
CA SER A 62 -4.55 -4.41 -13.04
C SER A 62 -4.38 -3.07 -13.77
N ILE A 63 -5.05 -2.00 -13.32
CA ILE A 63 -4.95 -0.67 -13.95
C ILE A 63 -3.93 0.25 -13.28
N ILE A 64 -3.15 -0.25 -12.31
CA ILE A 64 -2.26 0.59 -11.53
C ILE A 64 -1.22 1.32 -12.40
N GLY A 65 -0.73 0.67 -13.45
CA GLY A 65 0.19 1.28 -14.41
C GLY A 65 -0.41 2.50 -15.11
N SER A 66 -1.67 2.42 -15.54
CA SER A 66 -2.34 3.54 -16.21
C SER A 66 -2.64 4.69 -15.25
N ILE A 67 -3.12 4.41 -14.02
CA ILE A 67 -3.49 5.47 -13.06
C ILE A 67 -2.27 6.16 -12.45
N THR A 68 -1.10 5.51 -12.44
CA THR A 68 0.16 6.08 -11.92
C THR A 68 1.08 6.60 -13.03
N MET A 69 0.69 6.49 -14.30
CA MET A 69 1.51 6.89 -15.44
C MET A 69 1.94 8.37 -15.40
N GLY A 70 1.09 9.25 -14.86
CA GLY A 70 1.37 10.67 -14.68
C GLY A 70 1.91 11.05 -13.30
N ALA A 71 2.29 10.09 -12.45
CA ALA A 71 2.78 10.38 -11.11
C ALA A 71 4.17 11.03 -11.14
N GLY A 72 4.39 12.01 -10.26
CA GLY A 72 5.63 12.76 -10.18
C GLY A 72 5.44 14.24 -10.47
N VAL A 73 6.54 14.97 -10.61
CA VAL A 73 6.49 16.40 -10.94
C VAL A 73 6.00 16.59 -12.37
N LEU A 74 5.18 17.62 -12.57
CA LEU A 74 4.83 18.06 -13.91
C LEU A 74 6.09 18.59 -14.62
N GLY A 75 6.19 18.35 -15.93
CA GLY A 75 7.26 18.88 -16.79
C GLY A 75 7.14 20.38 -17.06
N CYS A 76 6.98 21.17 -16.00
CA CYS A 76 6.76 22.60 -16.04
C CYS A 76 7.96 23.34 -16.64
N LYS A 77 7.67 24.32 -17.50
CA LYS A 77 8.67 25.23 -18.05
C LYS A 77 8.48 26.62 -17.44
N LYS A 78 9.59 27.34 -17.26
CA LYS A 78 9.56 28.73 -16.82
C LYS A 78 8.64 29.54 -17.76
N ASP A 79 7.79 30.38 -17.16
CA ASP A 79 6.82 31.23 -17.85
C ASP A 79 5.74 30.48 -18.67
N LYS A 80 5.45 29.22 -18.32
CA LYS A 80 4.33 28.42 -18.87
C LYS A 80 3.45 27.86 -17.75
N HIS A 81 2.14 27.80 -18.00
CA HIS A 81 1.21 27.16 -17.08
C HIS A 81 1.44 25.64 -17.01
N CYS A 82 1.21 25.13 -15.81
CA CYS A 82 0.92 23.76 -15.45
C CYS A 82 -0.43 23.79 -14.71
#